data_AF-A0A7K4BKD2-F1
#
_entry.id   AF-A0A7K4BKD2-F1
#
_cell.length_a   1.000
_cell.length_b   1.000
_cell.length_c   1.000
_cell.angle_alpha   90.00
_cell.angle_beta   90.00
_cell.angle_gamma   90.00
#
_symmetry.space_group_name_H-M   'P 1'
#
loop_
_entity.id
_entity.type
_entity.pdbx_description
1 polymer ?
#
loop_
_entity_poly.entity_id
_entity_poly.type
_entity_poly.pdbx_seq_one_letter_code
_entity_poly.pdbx_strand_id
1 'polypeptide(L)'
;MNPARGHDPDAGVLGESPPNRLIHEKSPYLLQHAHNPVDWHPWGDEAFLRAREEDKPIFLSIGYSTCHWCHVMERESFADPRVAKLLNDVFVCIKVDREERPDIDQIYIDAAYMLSGTAMGWPLTIIMT
;
A
#
# COMPACT_ATOMS: atom_id res chain seq x y z
N MET A 1 10.58 24.02 -25.47
CA MET A 1 9.15 23.67 -25.56
C MET A 1 8.93 22.34 -24.87
N ASN A 2 8.35 22.37 -23.66
CA ASN A 2 7.51 21.30 -23.12
C ASN A 2 6.41 22.01 -22.30
N PRO A 3 5.21 22.23 -22.87
CA PRO A 3 4.20 23.11 -22.31
C PRO A 3 3.11 22.33 -21.57
N ALA A 4 3.45 21.70 -20.45
CA ALA A 4 2.48 20.94 -19.64
C ALA A 4 2.67 21.11 -18.11
N ARG A 5 3.09 22.30 -17.66
CA ARG A 5 2.83 22.73 -16.27
C ARG A 5 1.53 23.51 -16.23
N GLY A 6 0.41 22.78 -16.27
CA GLY A 6 -0.86 23.30 -15.79
C GLY A 6 -0.75 23.42 -14.28
N HIS A 7 -0.60 24.65 -13.81
CA HIS A 7 -0.85 24.99 -12.41
C HIS A 7 -2.37 24.93 -12.24
N ASP A 8 -2.89 23.83 -11.70
CA ASP A 8 -4.27 23.77 -11.23
C ASP A 8 -4.38 24.66 -9.97
N PRO A 9 -5.18 25.75 -10.01
CA PRO A 9 -5.35 26.66 -8.88
C PRO A 9 -6.35 26.14 -7.82
N ASP A 10 -6.76 24.87 -7.93
CA ASP A 10 -7.71 24.20 -7.03
C ASP A 10 -7.04 23.11 -6.17
N ALA A 11 -5.79 23.34 -5.75
CA ALA A 11 -5.18 22.60 -4.63
C ALA A 11 -5.80 23.11 -3.32
N GLY A 12 -7.13 23.02 -3.22
CA GLY A 12 -7.92 23.36 -2.07
C GLY A 12 -7.65 22.37 -0.94
N VAL A 13 -7.18 22.91 0.18
CA VAL A 13 -7.29 22.36 1.54
C VAL A 13 -6.59 21.00 1.74
N LEU A 14 -5.33 21.03 2.21
CA LEU A 14 -4.72 19.91 2.93
C LEU A 14 -5.45 19.69 4.25
N GLY A 15 -6.68 19.19 4.19
CA GLY A 15 -7.27 18.46 5.31
C GLY A 15 -6.57 17.12 5.34
N GLU A 16 -5.90 16.82 6.45
CA GLU A 16 -5.35 15.48 6.68
C GLU A 16 -6.45 14.46 6.39
N SER A 17 -6.17 13.51 5.49
CA SER A 17 -7.13 12.45 5.22
C SER A 17 -7.41 11.72 6.53
N PRO A 18 -8.68 11.37 6.81
CA PRO A 18 -9.02 10.65 8.04
C PRO A 18 -8.16 9.40 8.12
N PRO A 19 -7.60 9.09 9.30
CA PRO A 19 -6.69 7.97 9.43
C PRO A 19 -7.41 6.66 9.05
N ASN A 20 -6.70 5.81 8.32
CA ASN A 20 -7.10 4.43 8.07
C ASN A 20 -6.75 3.54 9.28
N ARG A 21 -6.98 2.23 9.16
CA ARG A 21 -6.81 1.28 10.27
C ARG A 21 -5.38 1.16 10.78
N LEU A 22 -4.38 1.55 9.99
CA LEU A 22 -2.98 1.50 10.40
C LEU A 22 -2.65 2.46 11.55
N ILE A 23 -3.53 3.40 11.90
CA ILE A 23 -3.34 4.28 13.07
C ILE A 23 -3.23 3.52 14.40
N HIS A 24 -3.70 2.28 14.45
CA HIS A 24 -3.64 1.42 15.62
C HIS A 24 -2.39 0.52 15.66
N GLU A 25 -1.56 0.56 14.61
CA GLU A 25 -0.33 -0.23 14.54
C GLU A 25 0.81 0.38 15.37
N LYS A 26 1.79 -0.45 15.70
CA LYS A 26 2.97 -0.03 16.48
C LYS A 26 4.16 0.34 15.59
N SER A 27 4.25 -0.27 14.41
CA SER A 27 5.31 0.01 13.44
C SER A 27 5.30 1.49 13.04
N PRO A 28 6.42 2.21 13.19
CA PRO A 28 6.57 3.56 12.66
C PRO A 28 6.36 3.62 11.14
N TYR A 29 6.72 2.55 10.42
CA TYR A 29 6.51 2.45 8.97
C TYR A 29 5.03 2.39 8.63
N LEU A 30 4.24 1.56 9.33
CA LEU A 30 2.79 1.47 9.09
C LEU A 30 2.06 2.76 9.49
N LEU A 31 2.45 3.37 10.60
CA LEU A 31 1.89 4.64 11.07
C LEU A 31 2.12 5.79 10.07
N GLN A 32 3.25 5.80 9.36
CA GLN A 32 3.50 6.78 8.30
C GLN A 32 2.47 6.69 7.17
N HIS A 33 1.91 5.50 6.92
CA HIS A 33 0.88 5.28 5.91
C HIS A 33 -0.55 5.44 6.43
N ALA A 34 -0.74 5.77 7.72
CA ALA A 34 -2.06 5.85 8.35
C ALA A 34 -2.94 6.95 7.74
N HIS A 35 -2.34 8.02 7.20
CA HIS A 35 -3.06 9.14 6.59
C HIS A 35 -3.10 9.08 5.06
N ASN A 36 -2.71 7.94 4.46
CA ASN A 36 -2.82 7.79 3.02
C ASN A 36 -4.28 7.64 2.59
N PRO A 37 -4.67 8.19 1.43
CA PRO A 37 -6.03 8.06 0.90
C PRO A 37 -6.41 6.62 0.54
N VAL A 38 -5.43 5.71 0.43
CA VAL A 38 -5.68 4.27 0.30
C VAL A 38 -6.20 3.73 1.64
N ASP A 39 -7.29 2.95 1.61
CA ASP A 39 -7.87 2.28 2.77
C ASP A 39 -7.02 1.05 3.14
N TRP A 40 -5.89 1.32 3.80
CA TRP A 40 -4.98 0.27 4.23
C TRP A 40 -5.51 -0.50 5.44
N HIS A 41 -5.37 -1.81 5.35
CA HIS A 41 -5.57 -2.76 6.43
C HIS A 41 -4.22 -3.31 6.90
N PRO A 42 -4.04 -3.52 8.21
CA PRO A 42 -2.93 -4.34 8.68
C PRO A 42 -3.14 -5.80 8.25
N TRP A 43 -2.08 -6.58 8.32
CA TRP A 43 -2.20 -8.02 8.11
C TRP A 43 -3.01 -8.67 9.24
N GLY A 44 -4.15 -9.27 8.90
CA GLY A 44 -4.98 -10.00 9.85
C GLY A 44 -6.27 -10.51 9.23
N ASP A 45 -7.00 -11.32 10.00
CA ASP A 45 -8.21 -11.99 9.53
C ASP A 45 -9.30 -11.02 9.04
N GLU A 46 -9.37 -9.80 9.61
CA GLU A 46 -10.33 -8.77 9.17
C GLU A 46 -10.21 -8.47 7.67
N ALA A 47 -8.98 -8.30 7.17
CA ALA A 47 -8.76 -7.97 5.77
C ALA A 47 -9.13 -9.14 4.84
N PHE A 48 -8.80 -10.37 5.23
CA PHE A 48 -9.15 -11.57 4.45
C PHE A 48 -10.64 -11.88 4.47
N LEU A 49 -11.31 -11.67 5.62
CA LEU A 49 -12.76 -11.82 5.73
C LEU A 49 -13.46 -10.78 4.84
N ARG A 50 -13.02 -9.53 4.90
CA ARG A 50 -13.55 -8.46 4.04
C ARG A 50 -13.36 -8.76 2.56
N ALA A 51 -12.19 -9.25 2.16
CA ALA A 51 -11.93 -9.63 0.77
C ALA A 51 -12.90 -10.73 0.28
N ARG A 52 -13.21 -11.70 1.15
CA ARG A 52 -14.20 -12.76 0.86
C ARG A 52 -15.64 -12.26 0.84
N GLU A 53 -16.01 -11.38 1.76
CA GLU A 53 -17.37 -10.82 1.86
C GLU A 53 -17.67 -9.86 0.70
N GLU A 54 -16.69 -9.06 0.30
CA GLU A 54 -16.82 -8.11 -0.80
C GLU A 54 -16.51 -8.72 -2.18
N ASP A 55 -16.08 -9.98 -2.25
CA ASP A 55 -15.60 -10.65 -3.47
C ASP A 55 -14.54 -9.83 -4.22
N LYS A 56 -13.59 -9.27 -3.46
CA LYS A 56 -12.52 -8.40 -3.97
C LYS A 56 -11.15 -9.06 -3.83
N PRO A 57 -10.28 -8.96 -4.85
CA PRO A 57 -8.88 -9.35 -4.70
C PRO A 57 -8.17 -8.53 -3.62
N ILE A 58 -7.12 -9.12 -3.05
CA ILE A 58 -6.25 -8.48 -2.08
C ILE A 58 -5.06 -7.85 -2.81
N PHE A 59 -4.80 -6.59 -2.50
CA PHE A 59 -3.58 -5.89 -2.88
C PHE A 59 -2.64 -5.86 -1.68
N LEU A 60 -1.63 -6.74 -1.66
CA LEU A 60 -0.65 -6.83 -0.59
C LEU A 60 0.59 -6.01 -0.95
N SER A 61 0.95 -5.06 -0.08
CA SER A 61 2.16 -4.24 -0.20
C SER A 61 3.08 -4.41 1.01
N ILE A 62 4.20 -5.08 0.81
CA ILE A 62 5.23 -5.29 1.84
C ILE A 62 6.38 -4.30 1.65
N GLY A 63 6.77 -3.65 2.75
CA GLY A 63 7.91 -2.73 2.79
C GLY A 63 8.53 -2.61 4.17
N TYR A 64 9.42 -1.62 4.34
CA TYR A 64 10.10 -1.31 5.60
C TYR A 64 10.54 0.16 5.62
N SER A 65 10.85 0.65 6.82
CA SER A 65 11.16 2.06 7.11
C SER A 65 12.33 2.65 6.31
N THR A 66 13.35 1.87 5.99
CA THR A 66 14.56 2.34 5.29
C THR A 66 14.58 2.03 3.79
N CYS A 67 13.45 1.60 3.23
CA CYS A 67 13.30 1.26 1.83
C CYS A 67 13.09 2.51 0.96
N HIS A 68 14.09 2.88 0.15
CA HIS A 68 13.99 4.05 -0.73
C HIS A 68 12.80 3.97 -1.70
N TRP A 69 12.65 2.86 -2.40
CA TRP A 69 11.59 2.69 -3.39
C TRP A 69 10.19 2.58 -2.78
N CYS A 70 10.09 2.17 -1.52
CA CYS A 70 8.83 2.16 -0.79
C CYS A 70 8.32 3.58 -0.55
N HIS A 71 9.23 4.52 -0.21
CA HIS A 71 8.89 5.94 -0.09
C HIS A 71 8.58 6.60 -1.43
N VAL A 72 9.28 6.21 -2.50
CA VAL A 72 8.97 6.71 -3.85
C VAL A 72 7.56 6.26 -4.27
N MET A 73 7.24 4.97 -4.11
CA MET A 73 5.91 4.42 -4.44
C MET A 73 4.80 5.03 -3.58
N GLU A 74 5.07 5.30 -2.31
CA GLU A 74 4.14 5.99 -1.42
C GLU A 74 3.80 7.38 -1.96
N ARG A 75 4.80 8.22 -2.18
CA ARG A 75 4.62 9.60 -2.61
C ARG A 75 3.99 9.71 -4.00
N GLU A 76 4.35 8.82 -4.92
CA GLU A 76 3.93 8.91 -6.33
C GLU A 76 2.65 8.15 -6.65
N SER A 77 2.26 7.18 -5.80
CA SER A 77 1.08 6.35 -6.03
C SER A 77 0.12 6.36 -4.85
N PHE A 78 0.56 6.00 -3.64
CA PHE A 78 -0.36 5.82 -2.51
C PHE A 78 -0.88 7.14 -1.92
N ALA A 79 -0.18 8.25 -2.14
CA ALA A 79 -0.60 9.60 -1.76
C ALA A 79 -1.47 10.30 -2.82
N ASP A 80 -1.54 9.80 -4.07
CA ASP A 80 -2.41 10.38 -5.12
C ASP A 80 -3.86 9.91 -4.92
N PRO A 81 -4.84 10.81 -4.66
CA PRO A 81 -6.23 10.43 -4.44
C PRO A 81 -6.87 9.66 -5.60
N ARG A 82 -6.41 9.88 -6.84
CA ARG A 82 -6.95 9.18 -8.02
C ARG A 82 -6.52 7.71 -8.04
N VAL A 83 -5.25 7.44 -7.73
CA VAL A 83 -4.70 6.09 -7.62
C VAL A 83 -5.35 5.39 -6.43
N ALA A 84 -5.44 6.06 -5.30
CA ALA A 84 -6.06 5.52 -4.11
C ALA A 84 -7.53 5.16 -4.32
N LYS A 85 -8.29 6.01 -5.03
CA LYS A 85 -9.66 5.68 -5.39
C LYS A 85 -9.75 4.39 -6.21
N LEU A 86 -8.91 4.25 -7.24
CA LEU A 86 -8.89 3.04 -8.06
C LEU A 86 -8.54 1.79 -7.23
N LEU A 87 -7.59 1.90 -6.32
CA LEU A 87 -7.21 0.82 -5.43
C LEU A 87 -8.36 0.43 -4.49
N ASN A 88 -8.99 1.40 -3.84
CA ASN A 88 -10.08 1.17 -2.88
C ASN A 88 -11.35 0.62 -3.55
N ASP A 89 -11.61 0.98 -4.80
CA ASP A 89 -12.77 0.48 -5.55
C ASP A 89 -12.61 -1.01 -5.91
N VAL A 90 -11.38 -1.46 -6.18
CA VAL A 90 -11.10 -2.79 -6.76
C VAL A 90 -10.55 -3.79 -5.73
N PHE A 91 -9.78 -3.33 -4.76
CA PHE A 91 -9.01 -4.20 -3.87
C PHE A 91 -9.30 -3.97 -2.40
N VAL A 92 -9.10 -5.02 -1.61
CA VAL A 92 -8.78 -4.88 -0.19
C VAL A 92 -7.28 -4.69 -0.06
N CYS A 93 -6.85 -3.49 0.33
CA CYS A 93 -5.44 -3.11 0.39
C CYS A 93 -4.83 -3.47 1.75
N ILE A 94 -3.80 -4.30 1.76
CA ILE A 94 -3.08 -4.73 2.97
C ILE A 94 -1.66 -4.18 2.95
N LYS A 95 -1.24 -3.53 4.04
CA LYS A 95 0.13 -3.05 4.24
C LYS A 95 0.83 -3.92 5.28
N VAL A 96 2.06 -4.35 4.97
CA VAL A 96 2.88 -5.14 5.89
C VAL A 96 4.25 -4.50 6.06
N ASP A 97 4.67 -4.40 7.32
CA ASP A 97 6.05 -4.11 7.68
C ASP A 97 6.81 -5.43 7.81
N ARG A 98 7.82 -5.64 6.96
CA ARG A 98 8.67 -6.83 7.06
C ARG A 98 9.53 -6.84 8.33
N GLU A 99 9.80 -5.68 8.94
CA GLU A 99 10.59 -5.60 10.17
C GLU A 99 9.81 -6.21 11.35
N GLU A 100 8.48 -6.09 11.34
CA GLU A 100 7.60 -6.75 12.30
C GLU A 100 7.20 -8.17 11.87
N ARG A 101 7.03 -8.41 10.56
CA ARG A 101 6.58 -9.70 10.00
C ARG A 101 7.52 -10.25 8.93
N PRO A 102 8.75 -10.64 9.30
CA PRO A 102 9.71 -11.24 8.36
C PRO A 102 9.23 -12.61 7.87
N ASP A 103 8.37 -13.28 8.63
CA ASP A 103 7.73 -14.54 8.27
C ASP A 103 6.84 -14.39 7.02
N ILE A 104 6.04 -13.32 6.97
CA ILE A 104 5.17 -13.02 5.82
C ILE A 104 6.02 -12.60 4.62
N ASP A 105 6.98 -11.71 4.84
CA ASP A 105 7.89 -11.22 3.80
C ASP A 105 8.55 -12.36 3.03
N GLN A 106 9.11 -13.34 3.77
CA GLN A 106 9.80 -14.48 3.16
C GLN A 106 8.86 -15.35 2.32
N ILE A 107 7.64 -15.62 2.79
CA ILE A 107 6.67 -16.42 2.03
C ILE A 107 6.33 -15.74 0.70
N TYR A 108 6.08 -14.44 0.71
CA TYR A 108 5.64 -13.73 -0.50
C TYR A 108 6.77 -13.39 -1.45
N ILE A 109 7.99 -13.18 -0.96
CA ILE A 109 9.14 -13.00 -1.84
C ILE A 109 9.50 -14.30 -2.56
N ASP A 110 9.39 -15.44 -1.87
CA ASP A 110 9.58 -16.76 -2.47
C ASP A 110 8.47 -17.06 -3.50
N ALA A 111 7.21 -16.74 -3.18
CA ALA A 111 6.10 -16.84 -4.13
C ALA A 111 6.34 -15.98 -5.38
N ALA A 112 6.77 -14.73 -5.20
CA ALA A 112 7.05 -13.82 -6.30
C ALA A 112 8.24 -14.30 -7.15
N TYR A 113 9.27 -14.86 -6.53
CA TYR A 113 10.39 -15.48 -7.23
C TYR A 113 9.95 -16.69 -8.06
N MET A 114 9.11 -17.57 -7.51
CA MET A 114 8.59 -18.74 -8.23
C MET A 114 7.73 -18.33 -9.45
N LEU A 115 6.96 -17.26 -9.34
CA LEU A 115 6.10 -16.77 -10.43
C LEU A 115 6.87 -16.01 -11.52
N SER A 116 7.86 -15.20 -11.13
CA SER A 116 8.58 -14.32 -12.05
C SER A 116 9.88 -14.90 -12.59
N GLY A 117 10.45 -15.91 -11.92
CA GLY A 117 11.77 -16.45 -12.20
C GLY A 117 12.92 -15.49 -11.90
N THR A 118 12.66 -14.36 -11.26
CA THR A 118 13.67 -13.31 -10.97
C THR A 118 13.61 -12.92 -9.50
N ALA A 119 14.78 -12.67 -8.90
CA ALA A 119 14.85 -12.15 -7.54
C ALA A 119 14.06 -10.83 -7.43
N MET A 120 13.09 -10.80 -6.51
CA MET A 120 12.28 -9.62 -6.25
C MET A 120 12.92 -8.76 -5.17
N GLY A 121 12.52 -7.49 -5.11
CA GLY A 121 12.93 -6.54 -4.07
C GLY A 121 11.73 -5.82 -3.49
N TRP A 122 12.00 -4.75 -2.73
CA TRP A 122 10.95 -3.94 -2.11
C TRP A 122 10.80 -2.58 -2.82
N PRO A 123 9.58 -2.05 -2.92
CA PRO A 123 8.33 -2.56 -2.35
C PRO A 123 7.82 -3.81 -3.09
N LEU A 124 7.47 -4.85 -2.32
CA LEU A 124 6.90 -6.07 -2.89
C LEU A 124 5.39 -5.90 -2.99
N THR A 125 4.86 -6.06 -4.20
CA THR A 125 3.42 -5.95 -4.48
C THR A 125 2.90 -7.28 -5.00
N ILE A 126 1.92 -7.86 -4.30
CA ILE A 126 1.26 -9.11 -4.68
C ILE A 126 -0.24 -8.86 -4.82
N ILE A 127 -0.83 -9.36 -5.89
CA ILE A 127 -2.28 -9.42 -6.06
C ILE A 127 -2.69 -10.88 -5.90
N MET A 128 -3.64 -11.15 -5.00
CA MET A 128 -4.12 -12.50 -4.72
C MET A 128 -5.63 -12.54 -4.50
N THR A 129 -6.22 -13.72 -4.65
CA THR A 129 -7.66 -14.01 -4.50
C THR A 129 -7.84 -15.24 -3.64
#